data_AF-A0A377BZF3-F1
#
_entry.id   AF-A0A377BZF3-F1
#
_cell.length_a   1.000
_cell.length_b   1.000
_cell.length_c   1.000
_cell.angle_alpha   90.00
_cell.angle_beta   90.00
_cell.angle_gamma   90.00
#
_symmetry.space_group_name_H-M   'P 1'
#
loop_
_entity.id
_entity.type
_entity.pdbx_description
1 polymer ?
#
loop_
_entity_poly.entity_id
_entity_poly.type
_entity_poly.pdbx_seq_one_letter_code
_entity_poly.pdbx_strand_id
1 'polypeptide(L)'
;MVLPGFQARAALANLFSVLPSKEKQVIREDATTLLWFEHPAERFLIVTDEATANMLTDKLRGEAELNNSQQWLALNIEAGFPVIDAANSGQFIPQATNLQALGGISFKKGCYTGQEMVARAKFRGANKRALWLLTVVPADCRKLVKT
;
A
#
# COMPACT_ATOMS: atom_id res chain seq x y z
N MET A 1 -10.99 0.43 8.23
CA MET A 1 -10.86 1.90 8.19
C MET A 1 -9.44 2.27 7.81
N VAL A 2 -9.24 3.40 7.13
CA VAL A 2 -7.93 3.86 6.63
C VAL A 2 -7.68 5.27 7.15
N LEU A 3 -6.52 5.50 7.77
CA LEU A 3 -6.11 6.81 8.28
C LEU A 3 -4.76 7.19 7.67
N PRO A 4 -4.73 8.06 6.64
CA PRO A 4 -3.49 8.56 6.07
C PRO A 4 -2.98 9.81 6.80
N GLY A 5 -1.66 9.98 6.89
CA GLY A 5 -1.02 11.26 7.19
C GLY A 5 -0.52 11.45 8.64
N PHE A 6 0.14 12.59 8.88
CA PHE A 6 0.84 12.92 10.12
C PHE A 6 -0.05 12.89 11.38
N GLN A 7 -1.35 13.19 11.23
CA GLN A 7 -2.30 13.13 12.35
C GLN A 7 -2.83 11.72 12.64
N ALA A 8 -2.71 10.78 11.69
CA ALA A 8 -3.22 9.42 11.87
C ALA A 8 -2.56 8.70 13.04
N ARG A 9 -1.24 8.87 13.21
CA ARG A 9 -0.51 8.25 14.31
C ARG A 9 -0.89 8.85 15.67
N ALA A 10 -0.98 10.18 15.75
CA ALA A 10 -1.38 10.87 16.98
C ALA A 10 -2.80 10.47 17.40
N ALA A 11 -3.74 10.41 16.45
CA ALA A 11 -5.11 10.03 16.72
C ALA A 11 -5.23 8.56 17.17
N LEU A 12 -4.46 7.64 16.55
CA LEU A 12 -4.42 6.23 16.95
C LEU A 12 -3.70 5.99 18.28
N ALA A 13 -2.74 6.84 18.67
CA ALA A 13 -1.98 6.67 19.91
C ALA A 13 -2.85 6.86 21.16
N ASN A 14 -3.98 7.57 21.03
CA ASN A 14 -4.97 7.70 22.10
C ASN A 14 -5.88 6.47 22.24
N LEU A 15 -5.86 5.56 21.26
CA LEU A 15 -6.81 4.45 21.14
C LEU A 15 -6.16 3.08 21.35
N PHE A 16 -4.86 2.97 21.07
CA PHE A 16 -4.10 1.73 21.16
C PHE A 16 -2.89 1.92 22.06
N SER A 17 -2.54 0.88 22.82
CA SER A 17 -1.39 0.94 23.73
C SER A 17 -0.06 1.00 22.97
N VAL A 18 0.03 0.34 21.81
CA VAL A 18 1.23 0.31 20.97
C VAL A 18 0.86 0.39 19.49
N LEU A 19 1.53 1.29 18.77
CA LEU A 19 1.36 1.41 17.32
C LEU A 19 2.52 0.79 16.53
N PRO A 20 2.24 0.17 15.37
CA PRO A 20 3.29 -0.37 14.53
C PRO A 20 4.20 0.75 14.00
N SER A 21 5.44 0.37 13.67
CA SER A 21 6.50 1.25 13.18
C SER A 21 7.32 0.55 12.10
N LYS A 22 8.36 1.22 11.60
CA LYS A 22 9.30 0.65 10.63
C LYS A 22 9.97 -0.63 11.12
N GLU A 23 10.30 -0.69 12.40
CA GLU A 23 10.95 -1.83 13.07
C GLU A 23 9.95 -2.95 13.35
N LYS A 24 8.70 -2.60 13.64
CA LYS A 24 7.62 -3.55 13.94
C LYS A 24 6.36 -3.20 13.15
N GLN A 25 6.31 -3.69 11.91
CA GLN A 25 5.28 -3.31 10.94
C GLN A 25 3.90 -3.89 11.24
N VAL A 26 3.82 -4.90 12.11
CA VAL A 26 2.57 -5.56 12.48
C VAL A 26 2.45 -5.60 14.00
N ILE A 27 1.31 -5.11 14.51
CA ILE A 27 0.92 -5.23 15.92
C ILE A 27 -0.47 -5.84 15.99
N ARG A 28 -0.67 -6.71 16.99
CA ARG A 28 -1.97 -7.25 17.34
C ARG A 28 -2.30 -6.87 18.77
N GLU A 29 -3.49 -6.34 18.97
CA GLU A 29 -4.05 -5.96 20.26
C GLU A 29 -5.50 -6.46 20.26
N ASP A 30 -5.77 -7.47 21.08
CA ASP A 30 -7.05 -8.18 21.15
C ASP A 30 -7.57 -8.66 19.78
N ALA A 31 -8.74 -8.18 19.36
CA ALA A 31 -9.35 -8.49 18.08
C ALA A 31 -8.81 -7.64 16.91
N THR A 32 -7.89 -6.70 17.18
CA THR A 32 -7.38 -5.74 16.19
C THR A 32 -5.96 -6.08 15.74
N THR A 33 -5.74 -6.10 14.43
CA THR A 33 -4.42 -6.12 13.81
C THR A 33 -4.16 -4.79 13.10
N LEU A 34 -3.06 -4.14 13.47
CA LEU A 34 -2.56 -2.91 12.87
C LEU A 34 -1.37 -3.24 11.96
N LEU A 35 -1.44 -2.80 10.71
CA LEU A 35 -0.37 -2.89 9.72
C LEU A 35 0.14 -1.49 9.38
N TRP A 36 1.44 -1.27 9.46
CA TRP A 36 2.09 -0.01 9.13
C TRP A 36 2.63 -0.01 7.71
N PHE A 37 2.48 1.11 7.01
CA PHE A 37 3.01 1.33 5.67
C PHE A 37 3.77 2.66 5.62
N GLU A 38 4.99 2.63 5.10
CA GLU A 38 5.86 3.81 4.96
C GLU A 38 5.44 4.72 3.79
N HIS A 39 4.95 4.13 2.69
CA HIS A 39 4.76 4.81 1.41
C HIS A 39 3.27 4.95 1.03
N PRO A 40 2.90 6.06 0.35
CA PRO A 40 3.75 7.20 -0.04
C PRO A 40 4.03 8.16 1.13
N ALA A 41 3.21 8.07 2.18
CA ALA A 41 3.42 8.62 3.51
C ALA A 41 2.95 7.58 4.54
N GLU A 42 3.29 7.80 5.81
CA GLU A 42 2.88 6.92 6.91
C GLU A 42 1.36 6.73 6.94
N ARG A 43 0.93 5.47 6.98
CA ARG A 43 -0.48 5.08 7.05
C ARG A 43 -0.66 3.72 7.72
N PHE A 44 -1.86 3.49 8.23
CA PHE A 44 -2.22 2.27 8.96
C PHE A 44 -3.39 1.55 8.29
N LEU A 45 -3.27 0.23 8.12
CA LEU A 45 -4.39 -0.64 7.81
C LEU A 45 -4.82 -1.36 9.07
N ILE A 46 -6.10 -1.21 9.41
CA ILE A 46 -6.72 -1.75 10.62
C ILE A 46 -7.64 -2.90 10.20
N VAL A 47 -7.33 -4.11 10.65
CA VAL A 47 -8.20 -5.29 10.56
C VAL A 47 -8.76 -5.54 11.94
N THR A 48 -10.08 -5.45 12.12
CA THR A 48 -10.73 -5.56 13.43
C THR A 48 -12.17 -6.04 13.27
N ASP A 49 -12.85 -6.27 14.39
CA ASP A 49 -14.28 -6.61 14.40
C ASP A 49 -15.18 -5.38 14.20
N GLU A 50 -16.47 -5.62 13.96
CA GLU A 50 -17.43 -4.56 13.68
C GLU A 50 -17.63 -3.62 14.88
N ALA A 51 -17.65 -4.17 16.11
CA ALA A 51 -17.82 -3.38 17.32
C ALA A 51 -16.69 -2.37 17.51
N THR A 52 -15.45 -2.81 17.34
CA THR A 52 -14.25 -1.97 17.43
C THR A 52 -14.19 -1.01 16.25
N ALA A 53 -14.56 -1.43 15.04
CA ALA A 53 -14.62 -0.54 13.89
C ALA A 53 -15.58 0.64 14.10
N ASN A 54 -16.76 0.38 14.67
CA ASN A 54 -17.73 1.43 15.01
C ASN A 54 -17.17 2.35 16.10
N MET A 55 -16.60 1.79 17.17
CA MET A 55 -15.96 2.56 18.25
C MET A 55 -14.84 3.48 17.74
N LEU A 56 -13.97 2.97 16.86
CA LEU A 56 -12.90 3.75 16.24
C LEU A 56 -13.46 4.85 15.35
N THR A 57 -14.50 4.55 14.56
CA THR A 57 -15.15 5.52 13.67
C THR A 57 -15.76 6.67 14.47
N ASP A 58 -16.41 6.37 15.60
CA ASP A 58 -17.01 7.38 16.47
C ASP A 58 -15.96 8.24 17.18
N LYS A 59 -14.89 7.62 17.71
CA LYS A 59 -13.81 8.36 18.38
C LYS A 59 -12.98 9.23 17.45
N LEU A 60 -12.83 8.81 16.19
CA LEU A 60 -12.04 9.55 15.20
C LEU A 60 -12.90 10.54 14.41
N ARG A 61 -14.21 10.56 14.63
CA ARG A 61 -15.12 11.52 14.02
C ARG A 61 -14.76 12.93 14.49
N GLY A 62 -14.26 13.75 13.57
CA GLY A 62 -13.85 15.14 13.83
C GLY A 62 -12.35 15.33 14.07
N GLU A 63 -11.60 14.26 14.35
CA GLU A 63 -10.13 14.28 14.41
C GLU A 63 -9.48 13.71 13.14
N ALA A 64 -10.19 12.86 12.41
CA ALA A 64 -9.73 12.30 11.15
C ALA A 64 -10.80 12.38 10.06
N GLU A 65 -10.36 12.65 8.83
CA GLU A 65 -11.24 12.57 7.67
C GLU A 65 -11.53 11.11 7.33
N LEU A 66 -12.80 10.72 7.48
CA LEU A 66 -13.28 9.44 7.01
C LEU A 66 -13.37 9.48 5.48
N ASN A 67 -12.55 8.67 4.82
CA ASN A 67 -12.56 8.54 3.37
C ASN A 67 -12.80 7.09 2.94
N ASN A 68 -13.11 6.90 1.66
CA ASN A 68 -13.43 5.60 1.09
C ASN A 68 -12.19 4.92 0.47
N SER A 69 -12.43 3.77 -0.17
CA SER A 69 -11.39 2.96 -0.81
C SER A 69 -10.59 3.70 -1.89
N GLN A 70 -11.14 4.75 -2.51
CA GLN A 70 -10.46 5.49 -3.57
C GLN A 70 -9.27 6.29 -3.05
N GLN A 71 -9.33 6.78 -1.82
CA GLN A 71 -8.18 7.42 -1.19
C GLN A 71 -7.04 6.42 -0.99
N TRP A 72 -7.35 5.21 -0.54
CA TRP A 72 -6.35 4.15 -0.39
C TRP A 72 -5.77 3.70 -1.73
N LEU A 73 -6.61 3.62 -2.76
CA LEU A 73 -6.20 3.32 -4.12
C LEU A 73 -5.26 4.38 -4.66
N ALA A 74 -5.58 5.66 -4.50
CA ALA A 74 -4.73 6.77 -4.92
C ALA A 74 -3.34 6.70 -4.25
N LEU A 75 -3.30 6.43 -2.94
CA LEU A 75 -2.05 6.26 -2.20
C LEU A 75 -1.26 5.03 -2.68
N ASN A 76 -1.92 3.93 -3.08
CA ASN A 76 -1.23 2.77 -3.66
C ASN A 76 -0.63 3.10 -5.03
N ILE A 77 -1.37 3.83 -5.87
CA ILE A 77 -0.89 4.29 -7.18
C ILE A 77 0.34 5.20 -7.00
N GLU A 78 0.25 6.18 -6.08
CA GLU A 78 1.36 7.09 -5.77
C GLU A 78 2.58 6.36 -5.21
N ALA A 79 2.39 5.36 -4.34
CA ALA A 79 3.47 4.53 -3.81
C ALA A 79 4.09 3.56 -4.85
N GLY A 80 3.52 3.46 -6.05
CA GLY A 80 3.94 2.46 -7.04
C GLY A 80 3.63 1.02 -6.61
N PHE A 81 2.62 0.82 -5.74
CA PHE A 81 2.14 -0.50 -5.36
C PHE A 81 1.15 -1.00 -6.43
N PRO A 82 1.37 -2.19 -7.01
CA PRO A 82 0.50 -2.69 -8.06
C PRO A 82 -0.86 -3.11 -7.50
N VAL A 83 -1.91 -2.71 -8.21
CA VAL A 83 -3.29 -3.10 -7.94
C VAL A 83 -3.75 -4.02 -9.07
N ILE A 84 -4.14 -5.24 -8.70
CA ILE A 84 -4.52 -6.30 -9.63
C ILE A 84 -6.02 -6.57 -9.45
N ASP A 85 -6.79 -6.21 -10.46
CA ASP A 85 -8.25 -6.42 -10.53
C ASP A 85 -8.57 -7.60 -11.46
N ALA A 86 -9.84 -8.00 -11.50
CA ALA A 86 -10.27 -9.17 -12.28
C ALA A 86 -9.83 -9.12 -13.76
N ALA A 87 -9.88 -7.93 -14.38
CA ALA A 87 -9.52 -7.75 -15.80
C ALA A 87 -8.03 -7.97 -16.09
N ASN A 88 -7.14 -7.79 -15.12
CA ASN A 88 -5.69 -7.88 -15.31
C ASN A 88 -5.06 -9.10 -14.58
N SER A 89 -5.89 -9.91 -13.93
CA SER A 89 -5.49 -11.18 -13.32
C SER A 89 -4.91 -12.14 -14.36
N GLY A 90 -3.78 -12.77 -14.03
CA GLY A 90 -3.08 -13.71 -14.91
C GLY A 90 -2.36 -13.08 -16.13
N GLN A 91 -2.39 -11.76 -16.29
CA GLN A 91 -1.83 -11.08 -17.46
C GLN A 91 -0.34 -10.70 -17.32
N PHE A 92 0.20 -10.73 -16.09
CA PHE A 92 1.52 -10.21 -15.79
C PHE A 92 2.37 -11.20 -15.00
N ILE A 93 3.66 -11.26 -15.32
CA ILE A 93 4.66 -11.80 -14.41
C ILE A 93 4.91 -10.80 -13.28
N PRO A 94 5.27 -11.24 -12.05
CA PRO A 94 5.53 -10.35 -10.92
C PRO A 94 6.50 -9.20 -11.24
N GLN A 95 7.48 -9.43 -12.12
CA GLN A 95 8.43 -8.38 -12.47
C GLN A 95 7.87 -7.27 -13.35
N ALA A 96 6.82 -7.56 -14.12
CA ALA A 96 6.14 -6.56 -14.93
C ALA A 96 5.37 -5.55 -14.07
N THR A 97 5.11 -5.90 -12.80
CA THR A 97 4.42 -5.06 -11.81
C THR A 97 5.35 -4.59 -10.70
N ASN A 98 6.67 -4.68 -10.90
CA ASN A 98 7.72 -4.21 -9.98
C ASN A 98 7.80 -4.95 -8.62
N LEU A 99 7.17 -6.13 -8.45
CA LEU A 99 7.19 -6.88 -7.18
C LEU A 99 8.60 -7.24 -6.68
N GLN A 100 9.58 -7.37 -7.58
CA GLN A 100 10.98 -7.59 -7.23
C GLN A 100 11.58 -6.41 -6.45
N ALA A 101 11.17 -5.18 -6.76
CA ALA A 101 11.65 -3.97 -6.10
C ALA A 101 10.97 -3.77 -4.74
N LEU A 102 9.74 -4.29 -4.60
CA LEU A 102 8.95 -4.24 -3.36
C LEU A 102 9.26 -5.38 -2.38
N GLY A 103 10.24 -6.23 -2.67
CA GLY A 103 10.56 -7.39 -1.82
C GLY A 103 9.54 -8.53 -1.88
N GLY A 104 8.58 -8.49 -2.81
CA GLY A 104 7.53 -9.51 -2.98
C GLY A 104 8.01 -10.83 -3.62
N ILE A 105 9.28 -10.91 -4.03
CA ILE A 105 9.87 -12.11 -4.64
C ILE A 105 11.11 -12.53 -3.88
N SER A 106 11.07 -13.71 -3.27
CA SER A 106 12.28 -14.36 -2.78
C SER A 106 12.83 -15.31 -3.83
N PHE A 107 14.08 -15.08 -4.25
CA PHE A 107 14.83 -15.95 -5.15
C PHE A 107 15.62 -17.04 -4.44
N LYS A 108 15.58 -17.05 -3.09
CA LYS A 108 16.32 -17.99 -2.24
C LYS A 108 15.40 -18.95 -1.46
N LYS A 109 14.07 -18.78 -1.54
CA LYS A 109 13.11 -19.69 -0.89
C LYS A 109 12.97 -21.00 -1.69
N GLY A 110 12.31 -21.99 -1.08
CA GLY A 110 11.98 -23.26 -1.74
C GLY A 110 11.02 -23.11 -2.93
N CYS A 111 10.61 -24.26 -3.48
CA CYS A 111 9.82 -24.31 -4.71
C CYS A 111 8.43 -23.67 -4.57
N TYR A 112 8.03 -22.86 -5.55
CA TYR A 112 6.65 -22.37 -5.70
C TYR A 112 6.20 -22.37 -7.16
N THR A 113 4.90 -22.42 -7.39
CA THR A 113 4.30 -22.44 -8.74
C THR A 113 4.74 -21.24 -9.57
N GLY A 114 5.20 -21.50 -10.79
CA GLY A 114 5.65 -20.45 -11.72
C GLY A 114 7.05 -19.90 -11.44
N GLN A 115 7.79 -20.43 -10.46
CA GLN A 115 9.13 -19.93 -10.10
C GLN A 115 10.12 -19.94 -11.27
N GLU A 116 10.02 -20.90 -12.20
CA GLU A 116 10.93 -21.00 -13.34
C GLU A 116 10.79 -19.78 -14.26
N MET A 117 9.54 -19.35 -14.49
CA MET A 117 9.23 -18.15 -15.26
C MET A 117 9.72 -16.89 -14.55
N VAL A 118 9.52 -16.82 -13.24
CA VAL A 118 10.01 -15.69 -12.41
C VAL A 118 11.55 -15.65 -12.42
N ALA A 119 12.24 -16.78 -12.25
CA ALA A 119 13.69 -16.83 -12.29
C ALA A 119 14.23 -16.47 -13.68
N ARG A 120 13.62 -16.99 -14.75
CA ARG A 120 14.01 -16.67 -16.14
C ARG A 120 13.91 -15.19 -16.43
N ALA A 121 12.86 -14.52 -15.95
CA ALA A 121 12.69 -13.09 -16.11
C ALA A 121 13.81 -12.27 -15.44
N LYS A 122 14.34 -12.73 -14.30
CA LYS A 122 15.49 -12.10 -13.63
C LYS A 122 16.82 -12.35 -14.36
N PHE A 123 17.12 -13.59 -14.71
CA PHE A 123 18.46 -13.98 -15.15
C PHE A 123 18.68 -13.90 -16.66
N ARG A 124 17.62 -13.97 -17.47
CA ARG A 124 17.72 -13.96 -18.94
C ARG A 124 17.14 -12.70 -19.58
N GLY A 125 16.89 -11.65 -18.79
CA GLY A 125 16.37 -10.38 -19.30
C GLY A 125 15.03 -10.49 -20.02
N ALA A 126 14.19 -11.46 -19.65
CA ALA A 126 12.95 -11.73 -20.38
C ALA A 126 11.82 -10.73 -20.09
N ASN A 127 11.94 -9.92 -19.03
CA ASN A 127 10.95 -8.89 -18.73
C ASN A 127 11.22 -7.59 -19.50
N LYS A 128 10.25 -7.16 -20.31
CA LYS A 128 10.28 -5.88 -21.05
C LYS A 128 9.23 -4.88 -20.56
N ARG A 129 8.52 -5.19 -19.46
CA ARG A 129 7.44 -4.37 -18.91
C ARG A 129 7.79 -3.93 -17.48
N ALA A 130 7.24 -2.79 -17.08
CA ALA A 130 7.32 -2.28 -15.72
C ALA A 130 6.01 -1.54 -15.39
N LEU A 131 5.72 -1.42 -14.09
CA LEU A 131 4.64 -0.55 -13.61
C LEU A 131 5.13 0.91 -13.64
N TRP A 132 4.27 1.82 -14.10
CA TRP A 132 4.57 3.24 -14.23
C TRP A 132 3.47 4.08 -13.58
N LEU A 133 3.87 5.21 -12.99
CA LEU A 133 2.97 6.27 -12.53
C LEU A 133 2.89 7.34 -13.62
N LEU A 134 1.67 7.71 -14.00
CA LEU A 134 1.41 8.76 -14.98
C LEU A 134 0.64 9.90 -14.31
N THR A 135 1.08 11.13 -14.54
CA THR A 135 0.40 12.35 -14.09
C THR A 135 -0.03 13.15 -15.30
N VAL A 136 -1.25 13.69 -15.26
CA VAL A 136 -1.78 14.55 -16.34
C VAL A 136 -1.87 15.96 -15.79
N VAL A 137 -1.20 16.90 -16.44
CA VAL A 137 -1.33 18.33 -16.14
C VAL A 137 -2.29 18.95 -17.16
N PRO A 138 -3.37 19.62 -16.73
CA PRO A 138 -4.29 20.30 -17.64
C PRO A 138 -3.56 21.32 -18.51
N ALA A 139 -4.00 21.47 -19.77
CA ALA A 139 -3.33 22.29 -20.78
C ALA A 139 -3.12 23.78 -20.36
N ASP A 140 -3.99 24.31 -19.50
CA ASP A 140 -3.91 25.69 -18.98
C ASP A 140 -2.81 25.91 -17.93
N CYS A 141 -2.18 24.86 -17.40
CA CYS A 141 -1.15 24.96 -16.37
C CYS A 141 0.29 24.92 -16.91
N ARG A 142 0.52 25.26 -18.19
CA ARG A 142 1.87 25.27 -18.80
C ARG A 142 2.71 26.52 -18.54
N LYS A 143 2.18 27.55 -17.85
CA LYS A 143 2.90 28.83 -17.65
C LYS A 143 3.70 28.95 -16.34
N LEU A 144 3.66 27.97 -15.44
CA LEU A 144 4.20 28.17 -14.06
C LEU A 144 5.27 27.17 -13.59
N VAL A 145 5.87 26.37 -14.48
CA VAL A 145 7.05 25.57 -14.09
C VAL A 145 8.18 25.80 -15.10
N LYS A 146 8.84 26.94 -14.96
CA LYS A 146 10.24 27.14 -15.37
C LYS A 146 11.05 27.43 -14.11
N THR A 147 11.75 26.42 -13.63
CA THR A 147 13.00 26.52 -12.87
C THR A 147 13.76 25.22 -13.06
#